data_AF-D7AUF2-F1
#
_entry.id   AF-D7AUF2-F1
#
_cell.length_a   1.000
_cell.length_b   1.000
_cell.length_c   1.000
_cell.angle_alpha   90.00
_cell.angle_beta   90.00
_cell.angle_gamma   90.00
#
_symmetry.space_group_name_H-M   'P 1'
#
loop_
_entity.id
_entity.type
_entity.pdbx_description
1 polymer ?
#
loop_
_entity_poly.entity_id
_entity_poly.type
_entity_poly.pdbx_seq_one_letter_code
_entity_poly.pdbx_strand_id
1 'polypeptide(L)'
;MSGSTGVNPVDAMSEAQEAEALAEAMVFLGTDFEAAVEGLTGAVSEHVTGGLDDYGLDTMEHIRRVAQNGINLAQNVQGADLAITDTDHENAEEYQEGLESLDIQINF
;
A
#
# COMPACT_ATOMS: atom_id res chain seq x y z
N MET A 1 -16.19 -15.73 3.81
CA MET A 1 -16.93 -14.46 3.75
C MET A 1 -16.06 -13.41 4.40
N SER A 2 -15.43 -12.54 3.61
CA SER A 2 -14.64 -11.44 4.14
C SER A 2 -15.65 -10.38 4.60
N GLY A 3 -15.64 -10.06 5.89
CA GLY A 3 -16.51 -9.03 6.42
C GLY A 3 -16.14 -7.70 5.79
N SER A 4 -17.08 -7.07 5.09
CA SER A 4 -17.00 -5.66 4.75
C SER A 4 -17.12 -4.88 6.06
N THR A 5 -16.04 -4.81 6.83
CA THR A 5 -15.87 -3.71 7.77
C THR A 5 -15.84 -2.46 6.91
N GLY A 6 -16.90 -1.66 6.95
CA GLY A 6 -16.96 -0.38 6.27
C GLY A 6 -15.80 0.48 6.78
N VAL A 7 -14.74 0.54 5.97
CA VAL A 7 -13.58 1.38 6.24
C VAL A 7 -13.88 2.73 5.60
N ASN A 8 -13.60 3.81 6.32
CA ASN A 8 -13.74 5.14 5.80
C ASN A 8 -12.66 5.37 4.72
N PRO A 9 -13.03 5.78 3.49
CA PRO A 9 -12.08 6.04 2.41
C PRO A 9 -10.94 6.99 2.80
N VAL A 10 -11.18 7.96 3.69
CA VAL A 10 -10.14 8.90 4.15
C VAL A 10 -9.07 8.19 5.00
N ASP A 11 -9.50 7.30 5.88
CA ASP A 11 -8.58 6.54 6.75
C ASP A 11 -7.79 5.51 5.92
N ALA A 12 -8.46 4.85 4.98
CA ALA A 12 -7.83 3.93 4.03
C ALA A 12 -6.79 4.61 3.12
N MET A 13 -7.09 5.80 2.59
CA MET A 13 -6.11 6.59 1.83
C MET A 13 -4.89 6.98 2.68
N SER A 14 -5.08 7.27 3.98
CA SER A 14 -3.96 7.55 4.90
C SER A 14 -3.08 6.31 5.09
N GLU A 15 -3.68 5.14 5.31
CA GLU A 15 -2.94 3.86 5.44
C GLU A 15 -2.22 3.48 4.14
N ALA A 16 -2.80 3.78 2.98
CA ALA A 16 -2.15 3.58 1.68
C ALA A 16 -0.91 4.46 1.52
N GLN A 17 -0.97 5.73 1.95
CA GLN A 17 0.19 6.62 1.94
C GLN A 17 1.30 6.14 2.88
N GLU A 18 0.94 5.60 4.05
CA GLU A 18 1.90 4.99 4.97
C GLU A 18 2.58 3.76 4.35
N ALA A 19 1.82 2.94 3.61
CA ALA A 19 2.36 1.79 2.89
C ALA A 19 3.31 2.20 1.75
N GLU A 20 3.02 3.28 1.03
CA GLU A 20 3.95 3.85 0.04
C GLU A 20 5.22 4.39 0.69
N ALA A 21 5.08 5.16 1.77
CA ALA A 21 6.23 5.71 2.50
C ALA A 21 7.13 4.60 3.06
N LEU A 22 6.53 3.51 3.56
CA LEU A 22 7.28 2.33 4.01
C LEU A 22 8.00 1.67 2.83
N ALA A 23 7.33 1.51 1.68
CA ALA A 23 7.96 0.95 0.49
C ALA A 23 9.15 1.80 0.00
N GLU A 24 9.02 3.11 0.03
CA GLU A 24 10.11 4.04 -0.30
C GLU A 24 11.27 3.92 0.70
N ALA A 25 10.97 3.88 2.00
CA ALA A 25 11.98 3.67 3.04
C ALA A 25 12.75 2.34 2.85
N MET A 26 12.08 1.29 2.37
CA MET A 26 12.73 0.00 2.07
C MET A 26 13.72 0.11 0.90
N VAL A 27 13.48 0.98 -0.08
CA VAL A 27 14.43 1.22 -1.18
C VAL A 27 15.73 1.84 -0.65
N PHE A 28 15.61 2.84 0.22
CA PHE A 28 16.76 3.44 0.90
C PHE A 28 17.50 2.43 1.79
N LEU A 29 16.75 1.64 2.56
CA LEU A 29 17.32 0.57 3.39
C LEU A 29 18.11 -0.44 2.56
N GLY A 30 17.62 -0.82 1.38
CA GLY A 30 18.34 -1.71 0.46
C GLY A 30 19.67 -1.13 0.01
N THR A 31 19.71 0.17 -0.27
CA THR A 31 20.94 0.88 -0.68
C THR A 31 21.96 0.92 0.46
N ASP A 32 21.52 1.26 1.67
CA ASP A 32 22.37 1.30 2.85
C ASP A 32 22.89 -0.09 3.23
N PHE A 33 22.04 -1.11 3.08
CA PHE A 33 22.39 -2.49 3.31
C PHE A 33 23.45 -2.99 2.33
N GLU A 34 23.30 -2.72 1.04
CA GLU A 34 24.27 -3.08 0.01
C GLU A 34 25.65 -2.45 0.30
N ALA A 35 25.68 -1.16 0.66
CA ALA A 35 26.90 -0.47 1.05
C ALA A 35 27.55 -1.09 2.32
N ALA A 36 26.73 -1.51 3.29
CA ALA A 36 27.23 -2.17 4.50
C ALA A 36 27.82 -3.56 4.20
N VAL A 37 27.17 -4.35 3.34
CA VAL A 37 27.68 -5.67 2.91
C VAL A 37 28.98 -5.52 2.14
N GLU A 38 29.06 -4.59 1.19
CA GLU A 38 30.29 -4.31 0.43
C GLU A 38 31.45 -3.90 1.37
N GLY A 39 31.16 -3.05 2.36
CA GLY A 39 32.14 -2.64 3.38
C GLY A 39 32.63 -3.82 4.24
N LEU A 40 31.77 -4.79 4.54
CA LEU A 40 32.14 -5.98 5.28
C LEU A 40 32.95 -6.96 4.42
N THR A 41 32.65 -7.09 3.13
CA THR A 41 33.35 -8.01 2.22
C THR A 41 34.86 -7.77 2.19
N GLY A 42 35.30 -6.51 2.29
CA GLY A 42 36.73 -6.17 2.39
C GLY A 42 37.36 -6.37 3.78
N ALA A 43 36.56 -6.54 4.83
CA ALA A 43 37.02 -6.64 6.21
C ALA A 43 36.97 -8.06 6.78
N VAL A 44 36.13 -8.94 6.22
CA VAL A 44 35.96 -10.32 6.68
C VAL A 44 36.99 -11.27 6.06
N SER A 45 37.27 -12.38 6.73
CA SER A 45 38.11 -13.45 6.17
C SER A 45 37.40 -14.18 5.03
N GLU A 46 38.16 -14.76 4.10
CA GLU A 46 37.65 -15.56 2.98
C GLU A 46 36.68 -16.70 3.41
N HIS A 47 36.85 -17.23 4.62
CA HIS A 47 35.98 -18.28 5.18
C HIS A 47 34.55 -17.79 5.48
N VAL A 48 34.34 -16.48 5.57
CA VAL A 48 33.06 -15.84 5.90
C VAL A 48 32.46 -15.13 4.68
N THR A 49 33.30 -14.73 3.72
CA THR A 49 32.90 -14.01 2.51
C THR A 49 31.76 -14.71 1.75
N GLY A 50 31.82 -16.03 1.57
CA GLY A 50 30.77 -16.77 0.88
C GLY A 50 29.40 -16.68 1.58
N GLY A 51 29.38 -16.82 2.90
CA GLY A 51 28.14 -16.68 3.68
C GLY A 51 27.64 -15.22 3.74
N LEU A 52 28.55 -14.25 3.65
CA LEU A 52 28.20 -12.84 3.57
C LEU A 52 27.55 -12.48 2.22
N ASP A 53 28.05 -13.05 1.12
CA ASP A 53 27.44 -12.91 -0.21
C ASP A 53 26.02 -13.49 -0.25
N ASP A 54 25.85 -14.74 0.22
CA ASP A 54 24.54 -15.40 0.29
C ASP A 54 23.56 -14.56 1.14
N TYR A 55 24.01 -14.09 2.31
CA TYR A 55 23.22 -13.22 3.18
C TYR A 55 22.85 -11.90 2.49
N GLY A 56 23.78 -11.29 1.76
CA GLY A 56 23.56 -10.07 1.01
C GLY A 56 22.47 -10.25 -0.05
N LEU A 57 22.57 -11.32 -0.84
CA LEU A 57 21.62 -11.64 -1.90
C LEU A 57 20.22 -11.92 -1.36
N ASP A 58 20.10 -12.81 -0.38
CA ASP A 58 18.81 -13.20 0.22
C ASP A 58 18.12 -12.01 0.89
N THR A 59 18.88 -11.21 1.65
CA THR A 59 18.32 -10.06 2.36
C THR A 59 17.87 -8.97 1.38
N MET A 60 18.64 -8.73 0.30
CA MET A 60 18.23 -7.79 -0.75
C MET A 60 16.97 -8.25 -1.48
N GLU A 61 16.80 -9.55 -1.73
CA GLU A 61 15.56 -10.08 -2.28
C GLU A 61 14.37 -9.82 -1.34
N HIS A 62 14.54 -10.05 -0.03
CA HIS A 62 13.49 -9.78 0.94
C HIS A 62 13.12 -8.30 1.02
N ILE A 63 14.10 -7.39 1.04
CA ILE A 63 13.85 -5.94 1.05
C ILE A 63 13.04 -5.53 -0.19
N ARG A 64 13.43 -6.01 -1.38
CA ARG A 64 12.71 -5.74 -2.62
C ARG A 64 11.27 -6.27 -2.58
N ARG A 65 11.06 -7.47 -2.04
CA ARG A 65 9.71 -8.04 -1.89
C ARG A 65 8.83 -7.21 -0.96
N VAL A 66 9.36 -6.74 0.17
CA VAL A 66 8.61 -5.88 1.09
C VAL A 66 8.24 -4.56 0.41
N ALA A 67 9.19 -3.91 -0.28
CA ALA A 67 8.92 -2.69 -1.02
C ALA A 67 7.82 -2.88 -2.09
N GLN A 68 7.92 -3.93 -2.89
CA GLN A 68 6.93 -4.24 -3.92
C GLN A 68 5.55 -4.53 -3.33
N ASN A 69 5.50 -5.27 -2.22
CA ASN A 69 4.25 -5.58 -1.53
C ASN A 69 3.60 -4.32 -0.94
N GLY A 70 4.40 -3.38 -0.41
CA GLY A 70 3.91 -2.08 0.07
C GLY A 70 3.29 -1.24 -1.06
N ILE A 71 3.95 -1.16 -2.21
CA ILE A 71 3.40 -0.49 -3.42
C ILE A 71 2.09 -1.14 -3.85
N ASN A 72 2.06 -2.47 -3.96
CA ASN A 72 0.86 -3.19 -4.38
C ASN A 72 -0.30 -2.99 -3.39
N LEU A 73 0.00 -2.98 -2.09
CA LEU A 73 -1.00 -2.75 -1.05
C LEU A 73 -1.60 -1.34 -1.19
N ALA A 74 -0.76 -0.32 -1.30
CA ALA A 74 -1.22 1.05 -1.45
C ALA A 74 -2.09 1.25 -2.71
N GLN A 75 -1.67 0.69 -3.84
CA GLN A 75 -2.44 0.75 -5.09
C GLN A 75 -3.80 0.06 -4.97
N ASN A 76 -3.84 -1.10 -4.31
CA ASN A 76 -5.10 -1.83 -4.09
C ASN A 76 -6.05 -1.05 -3.18
N VAL A 77 -5.53 -0.42 -2.12
CA VAL A 77 -6.34 0.40 -1.20
C VAL A 77 -6.87 1.64 -1.91
N GLN A 78 -6.01 2.39 -2.60
CA GLN A 78 -6.43 3.57 -3.38
C GLN A 78 -7.47 3.22 -4.45
N GLY A 79 -7.31 2.09 -5.14
CA GLY A 79 -8.29 1.60 -6.11
C GLY A 79 -9.62 1.21 -5.47
N ALA A 80 -9.60 0.60 -4.28
CA ALA A 80 -10.80 0.28 -3.54
C ALA A 80 -11.53 1.53 -3.05
N ASP A 81 -10.81 2.54 -2.56
CA ASP A 81 -11.39 3.80 -2.08
C ASP A 81 -12.09 4.60 -3.20
N LEU A 82 -11.51 4.59 -4.40
CA LEU A 82 -12.16 5.18 -5.58
C LEU A 82 -13.48 4.46 -5.89
N ALA A 83 -13.48 3.12 -5.88
CA ALA A 83 -14.70 2.36 -6.14
C ALA A 83 -15.79 2.60 -5.08
N ILE A 84 -15.41 2.74 -3.79
CA ILE A 84 -16.34 3.09 -2.72
C ILE A 84 -16.92 4.49 -2.96
N THR A 85 -16.06 5.47 -3.27
CA THR A 85 -16.47 6.86 -3.49
C THR A 85 -17.41 6.99 -4.69
N ASP A 86 -17.10 6.31 -5.79
CA ASP A 86 -17.95 6.28 -7.00
C ASP A 86 -19.31 5.63 -6.69
N THR A 87 -19.30 4.51 -5.97
CA THR A 87 -20.54 3.83 -5.54
C THR A 87 -21.40 4.73 -4.64
N ASP A 88 -20.78 5.44 -3.69
CA ASP A 88 -21.50 6.37 -2.80
C ASP A 88 -22.07 7.57 -3.58
N HIS A 89 -21.35 8.05 -4.60
CA HIS A 89 -21.83 9.13 -5.47
C HIS A 89 -23.01 8.69 -6.34
N GLU A 90 -22.91 7.55 -7.01
CA GLU A 90 -23.99 6.96 -7.82
C GLU A 90 -25.25 6.73 -6.96
N ASN A 91 -25.09 6.18 -5.76
CA ASN A 91 -26.20 5.99 -4.83
C ASN A 91 -26.81 7.33 -4.40
N ALA A 92 -26.00 8.37 -4.14
CA ALA A 92 -26.50 9.68 -3.74
C ALA A 92 -27.29 10.36 -4.87
N GLU A 93 -26.82 10.27 -6.11
CA GLU A 93 -27.54 10.76 -7.29
C GLU A 93 -28.86 10.00 -7.49
N GLU A 94 -28.86 8.67 -7.42
CA GLU A 94 -30.08 7.85 -7.53
C GLU A 94 -31.09 8.20 -6.43
N TYR A 95 -30.64 8.41 -5.19
CA TYR A 95 -31.52 8.86 -4.11
C TYR A 95 -32.09 10.25 -4.36
N GLN A 96 -31.31 11.17 -4.90
CA GLN A 96 -31.74 12.53 -5.19
C GLN A 96 -32.74 12.57 -6.36
N GLU A 97 -32.47 11.85 -7.45
CA GLU A 97 -33.41 11.67 -8.57
C GLU A 97 -34.69 10.96 -8.11
N GLY A 98 -34.59 9.95 -7.26
CA GLY A 98 -35.73 9.27 -6.64
C GLY A 98 -36.62 10.24 -5.85
N LEU A 99 -36.01 11.13 -5.05
CA LEU A 99 -36.71 12.19 -4.32
C LEU A 99 -37.34 13.25 -5.23
N GLU A 100 -36.66 13.65 -6.31
CA GLU A 100 -37.21 14.59 -7.29
C GLU A 100 -38.35 13.97 -8.13
N SER A 101 -38.30 12.66 -8.39
CA SER A 101 -39.36 11.92 -9.08
C SER A 101 -40.62 11.70 -8.23
N LEU A 102 -40.47 11.79 -6.90
CA LEU A 102 -41.56 11.81 -5.93
C LEU A 102 -42.17 13.22 -5.90
N ASP A 103 -43.01 13.54 -6.90
CA ASP A 103 -43.91 14.70 -6.89
C ASP A 103 -45.00 14.51 -5.80
N ILE A 104 -44.58 14.59 -4.54
CA ILE A 104 -45.47 14.55 -3.39
C ILE A 104 -46.07 15.96 -3.28
N GLN A 105 -47.28 16.13 -3.82
CA GLN A 105 -48.11 17.29 -3.50
C GLN A 105 -48.37 17.32 -1.99
N ILE A 106 -47.60 18.12 -1.26
CA ILE A 106 -47.93 18.48 0.12
C ILE A 106 -49.13 19.43 0.05
N ASN A 107 -50.34 18.86 0.09
CA ASN A 107 -51.56 19.61 0.32
C ASN A 107 -51.54 20.14 1.77
N PHE A 108 -51.37 21.45 1.94
CA PHE A 108 -51.66 22.16 3.19
C PHE A 108 -53.16 22.41 3.34
#